data_AF-A0A925VH42-F1
#
_entry.id   AF-A0A925VH42-F1
#
_cell.length_a   1.000
_cell.length_b   1.000
_cell.length_c   1.000
_cell.angle_alpha   90.00
_cell.angle_beta   90.00
_cell.angle_gamma   90.00
#
_symmetry.space_group_name_H-M   'P 1'
#
loop_
_entity.id
_entity.type
_entity.pdbx_description
1 polymer ?
#
loop_
_entity_poly.entity_id
_entity_poly.type
_entity_poly.pdbx_seq_one_letter_code
_entity_poly.pdbx_strand_id
1 'polypeptide(L)'
;MFIAQRRAALLAGLLIAALLLPSCGFGLSDNSLYVPDLTDKADTYNGKDVTVLGAYVWRPANAGAAETRVLALGASTDDSGRDAQPLGEFPIWLDTFPDAVAKQLHNPGDSIYGFVRLNGRFEAGSYGPEGSYKYRLVLADAQPIEQVQRVTKRIDDTTPAAGQVSLFELARNPAQYNGQTVTLQGYYFWNSIIYVLAEGVSTEEDGASPLPDGQQIWMEGWPPPESAKLNVGPNNSFVWGKVEVTATFQSGGAFGKDGAYKSQLTIVDGKGRSLETGK
;
A
#
# COMPACT_ATOMS: atom_id res chain seq x y z
N MET A 1 -17.58 -51.00 46.37
CA MET A 1 -17.39 -49.57 46.74
C MET A 1 -16.03 -49.04 46.23
N PHE A 2 -15.69 -49.24 44.95
CA PHE A 2 -14.40 -48.81 44.37
C PHE A 2 -14.50 -48.19 42.96
N ILE A 3 -15.72 -48.12 42.40
CA ILE A 3 -15.95 -47.61 41.04
C ILE A 3 -16.39 -46.12 41.06
N ALA A 4 -17.05 -45.66 42.14
CA ALA A 4 -17.51 -44.28 42.27
C ALA A 4 -16.37 -43.27 42.54
N GLN A 5 -15.32 -43.67 43.28
CA GLN A 5 -14.18 -42.80 43.59
C GLN A 5 -13.26 -42.52 42.39
N ARG A 6 -13.22 -43.40 41.39
CA ARG A 6 -12.39 -43.21 40.19
C ARG A 6 -13.02 -42.26 39.16
N ARG A 7 -14.36 -42.13 39.15
CA ARG A 7 -15.06 -41.19 38.25
C ARG A 7 -15.01 -39.74 38.73
N ALA A 8 -14.96 -39.51 40.05
CA ALA A 8 -14.80 -38.18 40.62
C ALA A 8 -13.40 -37.59 40.37
N ALA A 9 -12.34 -38.43 40.38
CA ALA A 9 -10.98 -37.99 40.09
C ALA A 9 -10.76 -37.64 38.60
N LEU A 10 -11.45 -38.33 37.68
CA LEU A 10 -11.37 -38.07 36.24
C LEU A 10 -12.13 -36.80 35.82
N LEU A 11 -13.24 -36.47 36.48
CA LEU A 11 -13.95 -35.19 36.25
C LEU A 11 -13.24 -33.98 36.87
N ALA A 12 -12.59 -34.15 38.03
CA ALA A 12 -11.79 -33.09 38.64
C ALA A 12 -10.50 -32.77 37.86
N GLY A 13 -9.89 -33.77 37.22
CA GLY A 13 -8.73 -33.58 36.33
C GLY A 13 -9.08 -32.84 35.03
N LEU A 14 -10.28 -33.07 34.48
CA LEU A 14 -10.71 -32.41 33.24
C LEU A 14 -11.05 -30.92 33.42
N LEU A 15 -11.54 -30.53 34.61
CA LEU A 15 -11.84 -29.12 34.91
C LEU A 15 -10.58 -28.26 35.13
N ILE A 16 -9.48 -28.85 35.60
CA ILE A 16 -8.21 -28.12 35.82
C ILE A 16 -7.44 -27.97 34.50
N ALA A 17 -7.57 -28.94 33.57
CA ALA A 17 -6.95 -28.85 32.25
C ALA A 17 -7.62 -27.79 31.33
N ALA A 18 -8.88 -27.43 31.60
CA ALA A 18 -9.58 -26.37 30.84
C ALA A 18 -9.13 -24.94 31.23
N LEU A 19 -8.42 -24.76 32.35
CA LEU A 19 -7.86 -23.47 32.78
C LEU A 19 -6.44 -23.22 32.25
N LEU A 20 -5.86 -24.20 31.52
CA LEU A 20 -4.55 -24.10 30.88
C LEU A 20 -4.66 -24.10 29.35
N LEU A 21 -5.81 -23.70 28.80
CA LEU A 21 -5.80 -23.19 27.45
C LEU A 21 -4.91 -21.95 27.48
N PRO A 22 -3.76 -21.91 26.76
CA PRO A 22 -3.15 -20.64 26.47
C PRO A 22 -4.24 -19.86 25.75
N SER A 23 -4.79 -18.84 26.40
CA SER A 23 -5.40 -17.77 25.66
C SER A 23 -4.34 -17.37 24.65
N CYS A 24 -4.61 -17.59 23.36
CA CYS A 24 -4.00 -16.81 22.30
C CYS A 24 -4.50 -15.36 22.48
N GLY A 25 -4.18 -14.76 23.62
CA GLY A 25 -4.13 -13.33 23.79
C GLY A 25 -2.93 -12.93 22.96
N PHE A 26 -3.22 -12.20 21.88
CA PHE A 26 -2.28 -11.26 21.30
C PHE A 26 -1.39 -10.70 22.41
N GLY A 27 -0.08 -10.91 22.33
CA GLY A 27 0.90 -10.38 23.26
C GLY A 27 0.92 -8.85 23.21
N LEU A 28 -0.08 -8.22 23.83
CA LEU A 28 -0.08 -6.83 24.18
C LEU A 28 0.74 -6.75 25.47
N SER A 29 1.92 -6.16 25.38
CA SER A 29 2.64 -5.71 26.57
C SER A 29 1.69 -4.81 27.39
N ASP A 30 1.51 -5.15 28.67
CA ASP A 30 0.47 -4.69 29.62
C ASP A 30 0.27 -3.16 29.78
N ASN A 31 1.04 -2.31 29.10
CA ASN A 31 0.98 -0.84 29.22
C ASN A 31 0.64 -0.10 27.91
N SER A 32 0.18 -0.79 26.87
CA SER A 32 -0.17 -0.13 25.60
C SER A 32 -1.55 0.54 25.68
N LEU A 33 -1.65 1.81 25.30
CA LEU A 33 -2.90 2.57 25.25
C LEU A 33 -3.52 2.54 23.85
N TYR A 34 -4.84 2.64 23.74
CA TYR A 34 -5.48 2.97 22.46
C TYR A 34 -5.64 4.48 22.32
N VAL A 35 -5.84 4.96 21.09
CA VAL A 35 -5.99 6.40 20.79
C VAL A 35 -7.09 7.08 21.64
N PRO A 36 -8.31 6.52 21.80
CA PRO A 36 -9.32 7.13 22.67
C PRO A 36 -8.88 7.19 24.13
N ASP A 37 -8.30 6.11 24.67
CA ASP A 37 -7.87 6.06 26.08
C ASP A 37 -6.81 7.13 26.40
N LEU A 38 -5.92 7.38 25.45
CA LEU A 38 -4.87 8.39 25.57
C LEU A 38 -5.44 9.81 25.47
N THR A 39 -6.35 10.04 24.52
CA THR A 39 -6.90 11.38 24.27
C THR A 39 -7.95 11.80 25.31
N ASP A 40 -8.72 10.86 25.87
CA ASP A 40 -9.64 11.10 27.00
C ASP A 40 -8.90 11.44 28.30
N LYS A 41 -7.64 11.00 28.42
CA LYS A 41 -6.77 11.24 29.59
C LYS A 41 -5.59 12.15 29.23
N ALA A 42 -5.76 13.02 28.24
CA ALA A 42 -4.67 13.83 27.70
C ALA A 42 -3.90 14.62 28.77
N ASP A 43 -4.59 15.22 29.75
CA ASP A 43 -3.95 15.96 30.85
C ASP A 43 -3.02 15.08 31.69
N THR A 44 -3.33 13.79 31.81
CA THR A 44 -2.51 12.83 32.55
C THR A 44 -1.26 12.43 31.79
N TYR A 45 -1.32 12.38 30.45
CA TYR A 45 -0.25 11.87 29.60
C TYR A 45 0.55 12.96 28.88
N ASN A 46 0.11 14.22 28.91
CA ASN A 46 0.79 15.32 28.27
C ASN A 46 2.25 15.44 28.75
N GLY A 47 3.19 15.45 27.80
CA GLY A 47 4.62 15.50 28.04
C GLY A 47 5.25 14.18 28.50
N LYS A 48 4.50 13.06 28.48
CA LYS A 48 5.01 11.73 28.87
C LYS A 48 5.33 10.88 27.65
N ASP A 49 6.28 9.96 27.83
CA ASP A 49 6.54 8.91 26.86
C ASP A 49 5.51 7.79 27.05
N VAL A 50 4.88 7.38 25.95
CA VAL A 50 3.77 6.42 25.93
C VAL A 50 3.95 5.40 24.81
N THR A 51 3.33 4.23 24.98
CA THR A 51 3.13 3.23 23.94
C THR A 51 1.67 3.25 23.52
N VAL A 52 1.39 3.46 22.24
CA VAL A 52 0.03 3.65 21.72
C VAL A 52 -0.21 2.73 20.54
N LEU A 53 -1.38 2.08 20.52
CA LEU A 53 -1.88 1.27 19.42
C LEU A 53 -2.95 2.07 18.67
N GLY A 54 -2.91 2.01 17.36
CA GLY A 54 -3.91 2.64 16.50
C GLY A 54 -3.63 2.36 15.04
N ALA A 55 -4.48 2.91 14.17
CA ALA A 55 -4.25 2.89 12.73
C ALA A 55 -3.40 4.10 12.33
N TYR A 56 -2.25 3.86 11.72
CA TYR A 56 -1.57 4.90 10.96
C TYR A 56 -2.39 5.21 9.71
N VAL A 57 -2.58 6.48 9.41
CA VAL A 57 -3.19 6.95 8.17
C VAL A 57 -2.37 8.10 7.63
N TRP A 58 -1.84 7.92 6.41
CA TRP A 58 -1.18 8.96 5.65
C TRP A 58 -1.82 9.17 4.30
N ARG A 59 -2.03 10.44 3.95
CA ARG A 59 -2.47 10.90 2.63
C ARG A 59 -1.71 12.17 2.26
N PRO A 60 -1.17 12.26 1.04
CA PRO A 60 -0.54 13.48 0.58
C PRO A 60 -1.56 14.61 0.45
N ALA A 61 -1.10 15.86 0.57
CA ALA A 61 -1.95 17.01 0.24
C ALA A 61 -2.37 16.95 -1.24
N ASN A 62 -3.63 17.28 -1.52
CA ASN A 62 -4.17 17.34 -2.87
C ASN A 62 -5.05 18.59 -3.06
N ALA A 63 -5.63 18.77 -4.24
CA ALA A 63 -6.45 19.93 -4.55
C ALA A 63 -7.73 19.94 -3.68
N GLY A 64 -7.65 20.60 -2.53
CA GLY A 64 -8.77 20.80 -1.59
C GLY A 64 -8.62 20.10 -0.24
N ALA A 65 -7.57 19.29 -0.01
CA ALA A 65 -7.30 18.70 1.29
C ALA A 65 -5.83 18.86 1.70
N ALA A 66 -5.62 19.22 2.97
CA ALA A 66 -4.30 19.23 3.58
C ALA A 66 -3.77 17.80 3.74
N GLU A 67 -2.44 17.68 3.90
CA GLU A 67 -1.81 16.41 4.21
C GLU A 67 -2.41 15.81 5.50
N THR A 68 -2.67 14.51 5.48
CA THR A 68 -3.01 13.74 6.68
C THR A 68 -1.83 12.87 7.03
N ARG A 69 -1.36 12.92 8.29
CA ARG A 69 -0.34 12.02 8.83
C ARG A 69 -0.62 11.79 10.31
N VAL A 70 -1.43 10.78 10.61
CA VAL A 70 -2.01 10.62 11.95
C VAL A 70 -1.99 9.19 12.45
N LEU A 71 -2.03 9.04 13.77
CA LEU A 71 -2.46 7.83 14.46
C LEU A 71 -3.94 8.01 14.88
N ALA A 72 -4.81 7.12 14.42
CA ALA A 72 -6.25 7.18 14.61
C ALA A 72 -6.78 5.91 15.29
N LEU A 73 -8.06 5.90 15.68
CA LEU A 73 -8.73 4.71 16.24
C LEU A 73 -8.73 3.55 15.22
N GLY A 74 -8.91 3.89 13.95
CA GLY A 74 -8.98 2.97 12.84
C GLY A 74 -8.82 3.72 11.52
N ALA A 75 -8.92 2.98 10.42
CA ALA A 75 -8.98 3.54 9.08
C ALA A 75 -10.20 2.99 8.35
N SER A 76 -10.83 3.81 7.50
CA SER A 76 -11.82 3.36 6.52
C SER A 76 -11.34 3.66 5.11
N THR A 77 -11.63 2.80 4.16
CA THR A 77 -11.27 2.97 2.75
C THR A 77 -12.51 2.88 1.88
N ASP A 78 -12.38 3.23 0.59
CA ASP A 78 -13.32 2.74 -0.41
C ASP A 78 -13.12 1.23 -0.69
N ASP A 79 -13.98 0.66 -1.55
CA ASP A 79 -13.93 -0.76 -1.91
C ASP A 79 -12.63 -1.19 -2.61
N SER A 80 -11.83 -0.23 -3.10
CA SER A 80 -10.53 -0.48 -3.72
C SER A 80 -9.36 -0.39 -2.74
N GLY A 81 -9.65 -0.17 -1.45
CA GLY A 81 -8.64 0.07 -0.42
C GLY A 81 -8.08 1.49 -0.47
N ARG A 82 -8.53 2.34 -1.39
CA ARG A 82 -8.04 3.70 -1.59
C ARG A 82 -8.74 4.69 -0.66
N ASP A 83 -8.25 5.92 -0.68
CA ASP A 83 -8.83 7.06 0.04
C ASP A 83 -8.99 6.81 1.55
N ALA A 84 -7.95 6.27 2.18
CA ALA A 84 -7.99 5.93 3.60
C ALA A 84 -8.29 7.16 4.50
N GLN A 85 -9.41 7.13 5.22
CA GLN A 85 -9.80 8.16 6.18
C GLN A 85 -9.51 7.72 7.62
N PRO A 86 -8.98 8.60 8.49
CA PRO A 86 -8.85 8.30 9.90
C PRO A 86 -10.23 8.22 10.58
N LEU A 87 -10.41 7.20 11.42
CA LEU A 87 -11.60 7.05 12.26
C LEU A 87 -11.35 7.59 13.68
N GLY A 88 -12.42 8.07 14.31
CA GLY A 88 -12.40 8.62 15.67
C GLY A 88 -12.36 10.15 15.71
N GLU A 89 -12.69 10.71 16.87
CA GLU A 89 -12.88 12.17 17.04
C GLU A 89 -11.55 12.93 17.16
N PHE A 90 -10.54 12.32 17.78
CA PHE A 90 -9.26 12.97 18.07
C PHE A 90 -8.07 12.16 17.55
N PRO A 91 -7.85 12.11 16.23
CA PRO A 91 -6.61 11.56 15.67
C PRO A 91 -5.39 12.37 16.18
N ILE A 92 -4.28 11.66 16.39
CA ILE A 92 -3.03 12.20 16.92
C ILE A 92 -2.09 12.48 15.75
N TRP A 93 -1.63 13.72 15.61
CA TRP A 93 -0.69 14.12 14.56
C TRP A 93 0.68 13.47 14.74
N LEU A 94 1.29 13.08 13.63
CA LEU A 94 2.66 12.58 13.57
C LEU A 94 3.48 13.48 12.64
N ASP A 95 4.54 14.11 13.14
CA ASP A 95 5.40 14.97 12.31
C ASP A 95 6.16 14.15 11.26
N THR A 96 6.49 12.90 11.57
CA THR A 96 7.21 11.97 10.71
C THR A 96 6.72 10.55 10.96
N PHE A 97 6.94 9.65 10.01
CA PHE A 97 6.72 8.22 10.20
C PHE A 97 7.82 7.43 9.48
N PRO A 98 8.39 6.35 10.06
CA PRO A 98 9.51 5.65 9.43
C PRO A 98 9.12 4.96 8.11
N ASP A 99 9.83 5.28 7.02
CA ASP A 99 9.61 4.68 5.69
C ASP A 99 9.71 3.15 5.70
N ALA A 100 10.61 2.59 6.50
CA ALA A 100 10.80 1.15 6.62
C ALA A 100 9.56 0.44 7.20
N VAL A 101 8.80 1.13 8.07
CA VAL A 101 7.54 0.63 8.62
C VAL A 101 6.40 0.90 7.66
N ALA A 102 6.35 2.09 7.04
CA ALA A 102 5.31 2.44 6.06
C ALA A 102 5.24 1.44 4.89
N LYS A 103 6.39 0.93 4.44
CA LYS A 103 6.49 -0.10 3.38
C LYS A 103 5.86 -1.45 3.74
N GLN A 104 5.61 -1.69 5.03
CA GLN A 104 5.00 -2.92 5.54
C GLN A 104 3.48 -2.76 5.78
N LEU A 105 2.91 -1.61 5.41
CA LEU A 105 1.49 -1.30 5.54
C LEU A 105 0.80 -1.32 4.17
N HIS A 106 -0.53 -1.23 4.17
CA HIS A 106 -1.29 -1.12 2.91
C HIS A 106 -0.89 0.17 2.20
N ASN A 107 -0.70 0.06 0.89
CA ASN A 107 -0.32 1.17 0.04
C ASN A 107 -0.94 1.00 -1.36
N PRO A 108 -2.20 1.44 -1.53
CA PRO A 108 -2.87 1.46 -2.84
C PRO A 108 -2.40 2.64 -3.73
N GLY A 109 -1.42 3.44 -3.28
CA GLY A 109 -0.76 4.48 -4.07
C GLY A 109 -1.19 5.92 -3.77
N ASP A 110 -2.37 6.14 -3.22
CA ASP A 110 -2.85 7.48 -2.80
C ASP A 110 -2.89 7.68 -1.28
N SER A 111 -2.64 6.61 -0.54
CA SER A 111 -2.67 6.57 0.91
C SER A 111 -1.78 5.45 1.43
N ILE A 112 -1.37 5.55 2.70
CA ILE A 112 -0.72 4.46 3.42
C ILE A 112 -1.46 4.27 4.73
N TYR A 113 -1.88 3.04 5.04
CA TYR A 113 -2.63 2.78 6.27
C TYR A 113 -2.41 1.37 6.82
N GLY A 114 -2.57 1.23 8.13
CA GLY A 114 -2.51 -0.06 8.80
C GLY A 114 -2.32 0.09 10.31
N PHE A 115 -2.55 -0.99 11.05
CA PHE A 115 -2.42 -0.98 12.50
C PHE A 115 -0.96 -1.02 12.94
N VAL A 116 -0.61 -0.11 13.84
CA VAL A 116 0.76 0.09 14.32
C VAL A 116 0.80 0.24 15.84
N ARG A 117 1.94 -0.13 16.42
CA ARG A 117 2.34 0.19 17.78
C ARG A 117 3.40 1.27 17.72
N LEU A 118 3.13 2.43 18.30
CA LEU A 118 4.02 3.57 18.32
C LEU A 118 4.49 3.84 19.75
N ASN A 119 5.79 4.09 19.89
CA ASN A 119 6.38 4.60 21.13
C ASN A 119 6.83 6.03 20.88
N GLY A 120 6.47 6.95 21.77
CA GLY A 120 6.83 8.34 21.61
C GLY A 120 6.33 9.24 22.72
N ARG A 121 6.70 10.52 22.63
CA ARG A 121 6.25 11.55 23.57
C ARG A 121 4.91 12.12 23.13
N PHE A 122 3.90 11.99 23.98
CA PHE A 122 2.56 12.52 23.72
C PHE A 122 2.46 13.97 24.19
N GLU A 123 1.87 14.83 23.36
CA GLU A 123 1.74 16.26 23.63
C GLU A 123 0.35 16.79 23.24
N ALA A 124 -0.23 17.62 24.10
CA ALA A 124 -1.47 18.35 23.83
C ALA A 124 -1.16 19.80 23.41
N GLY A 125 -1.91 20.34 22.45
CA GLY A 125 -1.65 21.64 21.84
C GLY A 125 -2.38 21.83 20.51
N SER A 126 -1.68 22.39 19.52
CA SER A 126 -2.19 22.58 18.15
C SER A 126 -1.09 22.21 17.16
N TYR A 127 -1.33 21.17 16.36
CA TYR A 127 -0.33 20.51 15.53
C TYR A 127 -0.87 20.20 14.13
N GLY A 128 0.04 19.79 13.23
CA GLY A 128 -0.24 19.52 11.83
C GLY A 128 -0.60 20.77 11.02
N PRO A 129 -1.09 20.59 9.79
CA PRO A 129 -1.46 21.69 8.91
C PRO A 129 -2.43 22.65 9.61
N GLU A 130 -2.03 23.91 9.69
CA GLU A 130 -2.80 25.01 10.29
C GLU A 130 -3.19 24.79 11.77
N GLY A 131 -2.52 23.87 12.48
CA GLY A 131 -2.82 23.55 13.88
C GLY A 131 -4.12 22.77 14.08
N SER A 132 -4.59 22.06 13.05
CA SER A 132 -5.88 21.33 13.02
C SER A 132 -5.97 20.16 14.00
N TYR A 133 -4.86 19.65 14.53
CA TYR A 133 -4.83 18.52 15.45
C TYR A 133 -4.53 18.94 16.89
N LYS A 134 -5.34 18.48 17.85
CA LYS A 134 -5.18 18.79 19.28
C LYS A 134 -3.99 18.08 19.94
N TYR A 135 -3.53 16.99 19.34
CA TYR A 135 -2.54 16.11 19.93
C TYR A 135 -1.45 15.76 18.93
N ARG A 136 -0.24 15.54 19.43
CA ARG A 136 0.90 15.04 18.68
C ARG A 136 1.56 13.88 19.41
N LEU A 137 2.13 12.95 18.65
CA LEU A 137 3.09 11.96 19.16
C LEU A 137 4.43 12.16 18.47
N VAL A 138 5.45 12.57 19.22
CA VAL A 138 6.84 12.65 18.73
C VAL A 138 7.42 11.24 18.80
N LEU A 139 7.59 10.61 17.63
CA LEU A 139 7.95 9.20 17.54
C LEU A 139 9.40 8.94 17.97
N ALA A 140 9.56 7.89 18.78
CA ALA A 140 10.83 7.26 19.10
C ALA A 140 10.98 5.91 18.39
N ASP A 141 9.89 5.14 18.30
CA ASP A 141 9.87 3.81 17.65
C ASP A 141 8.48 3.52 17.06
N ALA A 142 8.44 2.70 16.00
CA ALA A 142 7.22 2.30 15.33
C ALA A 142 7.32 0.84 14.87
N GLN A 143 6.25 0.08 15.09
CA GLN A 143 6.16 -1.32 14.70
C GLN A 143 4.81 -1.58 14.03
N PRO A 144 4.78 -2.26 12.86
CA PRO A 144 3.52 -2.72 12.30
C PRO A 144 2.97 -3.87 13.15
N ILE A 145 1.67 -3.83 13.42
CA ILE A 145 0.95 -4.94 14.06
C ILE A 145 0.60 -5.99 13.01
N GLU A 146 0.23 -5.53 11.82
CA GLU A 146 -0.01 -6.34 10.63
C GLU A 146 1.02 -5.97 9.56
N GLN A 147 1.71 -6.97 9.02
CA GLN A 147 2.68 -6.79 7.95
C GLN A 147 2.07 -7.22 6.63
N VAL A 148 1.89 -6.26 5.75
CA VAL A 148 1.49 -6.50 4.36
C VAL A 148 2.69 -7.02 3.60
N GLN A 149 2.60 -8.26 3.14
CA GLN A 149 3.58 -8.83 2.23
C GLN A 149 3.24 -8.45 0.80
N ARG A 150 4.28 -8.09 0.04
CA ARG A 150 4.12 -7.72 -1.36
C ARG A 150 4.84 -8.68 -2.28
N VAL A 151 4.15 -9.10 -3.33
CA VAL A 151 4.67 -9.96 -4.39
C VAL A 151 4.96 -9.10 -5.60
N THR A 152 6.21 -9.13 -6.05
CA THR A 152 6.64 -8.39 -7.23
C THR A 152 6.84 -9.34 -8.40
N LYS A 153 6.21 -9.02 -9.53
CA LYS A 153 6.43 -9.67 -10.83
C LYS A 153 7.18 -8.72 -11.74
N ARG A 154 8.19 -9.22 -12.47
CA ARG A 154 9.00 -8.43 -13.41
C ARG A 154 9.22 -9.17 -14.71
N ILE A 155 9.44 -8.41 -15.79
CA ILE A 155 10.03 -8.95 -17.01
C ILE A 155 11.54 -9.13 -16.81
N ASP A 156 12.12 -10.11 -17.48
CA ASP A 156 13.56 -10.33 -17.45
C ASP A 156 14.27 -9.42 -18.48
N ASP A 157 15.44 -8.89 -18.11
CA ASP A 157 16.32 -8.19 -19.06
C ASP A 157 17.09 -9.21 -19.91
N THR A 158 16.38 -9.88 -20.80
CA THR A 158 16.90 -10.87 -21.74
C THR A 158 16.79 -10.37 -23.17
N THR A 159 17.53 -10.99 -24.08
CA THR A 159 17.44 -10.69 -25.50
C THR A 159 15.98 -10.83 -25.97
N PRO A 160 15.36 -9.76 -26.47
CA PRO A 160 13.97 -9.80 -26.88
C PRO A 160 13.81 -10.68 -28.13
N ALA A 161 12.57 -11.09 -28.43
CA ALA A 161 12.30 -11.87 -29.63
C ALA A 161 12.67 -11.07 -30.90
N ALA A 162 12.85 -11.77 -32.03
CA ALA A 162 13.19 -11.12 -33.29
C ALA A 162 12.16 -10.02 -33.64
N GLY A 163 12.64 -8.81 -33.90
CA GLY A 163 11.80 -7.63 -34.20
C GLY A 163 11.24 -6.91 -32.97
N GLN A 164 11.61 -7.32 -31.76
CA GLN A 164 11.25 -6.64 -30.51
C GLN A 164 12.43 -5.86 -29.94
N VAL A 165 12.11 -4.86 -29.12
CA VAL A 165 13.05 -4.06 -28.36
C VAL A 165 12.77 -4.30 -26.88
N SER A 166 13.82 -4.46 -26.09
CA SER A 166 13.71 -4.58 -24.64
C SER A 166 13.30 -3.23 -24.03
N LEU A 167 12.42 -3.24 -23.03
CA LEU A 167 12.07 -2.02 -22.27
C LEU A 167 13.32 -1.39 -21.65
N PHE A 168 14.24 -2.21 -21.16
CA PHE A 168 15.51 -1.76 -20.57
C PHE A 168 16.40 -1.07 -21.62
N GLU A 169 16.42 -1.56 -22.85
CA GLU A 169 17.17 -0.96 -23.95
C GLU A 169 16.58 0.41 -24.36
N LEU A 170 15.25 0.50 -24.45
CA LEU A 170 14.56 1.78 -24.69
C LEU A 170 14.83 2.81 -23.59
N ALA A 171 14.86 2.38 -22.32
CA ALA A 171 15.16 3.26 -21.20
C ALA A 171 16.62 3.73 -21.18
N ARG A 172 17.57 2.87 -21.59
CA ARG A 172 19.02 3.20 -21.63
C ARG A 172 19.39 4.07 -22.83
N ASN A 173 18.80 3.82 -24.00
CA ASN A 173 19.16 4.46 -25.26
C ASN A 173 17.97 5.20 -25.92
N PRO A 174 17.26 6.10 -25.19
CA PRO A 174 15.99 6.66 -25.65
C PRO A 174 16.11 7.55 -26.91
N ALA A 175 17.27 8.17 -27.14
CA ALA A 175 17.48 8.99 -28.33
C ALA A 175 17.54 8.16 -29.62
N GLN A 176 18.05 6.92 -29.54
CA GLN A 176 18.19 6.02 -30.69
C GLN A 176 16.83 5.59 -31.26
N TYR A 177 15.82 5.48 -30.41
CA TYR A 177 14.49 4.98 -30.77
C TYR A 177 13.44 6.09 -30.93
N ASN A 178 13.81 7.35 -30.69
CA ASN A 178 12.85 8.45 -30.71
C ASN A 178 12.14 8.58 -32.07
N GLY A 179 10.81 8.62 -32.04
CA GLY A 179 9.94 8.67 -33.22
C GLY A 179 9.76 7.33 -33.95
N GLN A 180 10.38 6.24 -33.47
CA GLN A 180 10.26 4.92 -34.10
C GLN A 180 9.07 4.13 -33.57
N THR A 181 8.54 3.25 -34.41
CA THR A 181 7.60 2.22 -33.97
C THR A 181 8.38 1.02 -33.43
N VAL A 182 8.11 0.66 -32.19
CA VAL A 182 8.79 -0.42 -31.46
C VAL A 182 7.78 -1.43 -30.93
N THR A 183 8.18 -2.69 -30.86
CA THR A 183 7.41 -3.75 -30.21
C THR A 183 8.14 -4.21 -28.96
N LEU A 184 7.47 -4.22 -27.81
CA LEU A 184 8.09 -4.57 -26.53
C LEU A 184 7.09 -5.21 -25.57
N GLN A 185 7.63 -5.84 -24.53
CA GLN A 185 6.85 -6.40 -23.42
C GLN A 185 7.10 -5.61 -22.13
N GLY A 186 6.11 -5.63 -21.25
CA GLY A 186 6.17 -5.02 -19.92
C GLY A 186 4.90 -5.27 -19.13
N TYR A 187 4.85 -4.76 -17.91
CA TYR A 187 3.63 -4.74 -17.11
C TYR A 187 2.87 -3.45 -17.37
N TYR A 188 1.69 -3.57 -17.94
CA TYR A 188 0.76 -2.45 -18.00
C TYR A 188 0.22 -2.17 -16.61
N PHE A 189 0.15 -0.89 -16.24
CA PHE A 189 -0.50 -0.42 -15.03
C PHE A 189 -1.33 0.83 -15.33
N TRP A 190 -2.57 0.82 -14.83
CA TRP A 190 -3.50 1.92 -14.93
C TRP A 190 -4.30 2.09 -13.63
N ASN A 191 -4.51 3.34 -13.16
CA ASN A 191 -5.36 3.64 -11.99
C ASN A 191 -6.11 4.98 -12.07
N SER A 192 -6.46 5.44 -13.28
CA SER A 192 -7.02 6.77 -13.62
C SER A 192 -6.09 7.98 -13.43
N ILE A 193 -4.92 7.80 -12.82
CA ILE A 193 -3.93 8.85 -12.59
C ILE A 193 -2.61 8.50 -13.31
N ILE A 194 -2.20 7.25 -13.20
CA ILE A 194 -0.96 6.71 -13.75
C ILE A 194 -1.31 5.69 -14.84
N TYR A 195 -0.60 5.76 -15.96
CA TYR A 195 -0.85 5.04 -17.20
C TYR A 195 0.53 4.67 -17.77
N VAL A 196 1.06 3.51 -17.39
CA VAL A 196 2.46 3.18 -17.68
C VAL A 196 2.63 1.76 -18.17
N LEU A 197 3.66 1.58 -18.98
CA LEU A 197 4.32 0.30 -19.15
C LEU A 197 5.55 0.28 -18.24
N ALA A 198 5.60 -0.67 -17.33
CA ALA A 198 6.66 -0.80 -16.33
C ALA A 198 7.44 -2.11 -16.49
N GLU A 199 8.65 -2.16 -15.92
CA GLU A 199 9.42 -3.41 -15.78
C GLU A 199 8.65 -4.46 -14.97
N GLY A 200 7.92 -4.01 -13.96
CA GLY A 200 7.20 -4.88 -13.05
C GLY A 200 5.97 -4.25 -12.43
N VAL A 201 5.30 -5.06 -11.64
CA VAL A 201 4.20 -4.67 -10.78
C VAL A 201 4.39 -5.35 -9.43
N SER A 202 4.23 -4.58 -8.37
CA SER A 202 4.21 -5.06 -6.99
C SER A 202 2.77 -5.02 -6.49
N THR A 203 2.26 -6.14 -6.02
CA THR A 203 0.91 -6.24 -5.42
C THR A 203 1.02 -6.73 -3.99
N GLU A 204 -0.06 -6.60 -3.22
CA GLU A 204 -0.24 -7.40 -2.00
C GLU A 204 -0.40 -8.89 -2.37
N GLU A 205 -0.30 -9.80 -1.40
CA GLU A 205 -0.34 -11.26 -1.66
C GLU A 205 -1.62 -11.74 -2.37
N ASP A 206 -2.73 -11.05 -2.15
CA ASP A 206 -4.02 -11.31 -2.79
C ASP A 206 -4.18 -10.66 -4.18
N GLY A 207 -3.17 -9.91 -4.64
CA GLY A 207 -3.19 -9.17 -5.90
C GLY A 207 -3.78 -7.75 -5.81
N ALA A 208 -4.18 -7.31 -4.61
CA ALA A 208 -4.69 -5.96 -4.37
C ALA A 208 -3.58 -4.91 -4.37
N SER A 209 -4.01 -3.65 -4.35
CA SER A 209 -3.15 -2.45 -4.25
C SER A 209 -1.92 -2.48 -5.17
N PRO A 210 -2.07 -2.75 -6.49
CA PRO A 210 -0.93 -2.84 -7.40
C PRO A 210 -0.19 -1.51 -7.52
N LEU A 211 1.13 -1.58 -7.64
CA LEU A 211 2.01 -0.44 -7.91
C LEU A 211 2.98 -0.79 -9.04
N PRO A 212 3.23 0.13 -9.99
CA PRO A 212 4.26 -0.07 -11.00
C PRO A 212 5.64 -0.09 -10.35
N ASP A 213 6.50 -0.98 -10.83
CA ASP A 213 7.81 -1.24 -10.23
C ASP A 213 8.91 -1.22 -11.30
N GLY A 214 10.09 -0.72 -10.92
CA GLY A 214 11.22 -0.53 -11.84
C GLY A 214 11.07 0.66 -12.80
N GLN A 215 11.71 0.59 -13.96
CA GLN A 215 11.60 1.61 -15.02
C GLN A 215 10.18 1.69 -15.56
N GLN A 216 9.72 2.92 -15.81
CA GLN A 216 8.36 3.21 -16.25
C GLN A 216 8.38 4.14 -17.45
N ILE A 217 7.54 3.84 -18.44
CA ILE A 217 7.32 4.69 -19.61
C ILE A 217 5.82 5.00 -19.65
N TRP A 218 5.47 6.28 -19.78
CA TRP A 218 4.07 6.69 -19.93
C TRP A 218 3.47 6.02 -21.17
N MET A 219 2.25 5.49 -21.07
CA MET A 219 1.65 4.71 -22.16
C MET A 219 0.22 5.16 -22.42
N GLU A 220 -0.07 5.43 -23.70
CA GLU A 220 -1.38 5.85 -24.19
C GLU A 220 -1.95 4.87 -25.21
N GLY A 221 -3.28 4.83 -25.32
CA GLY A 221 -3.97 4.07 -26.37
C GLY A 221 -4.12 2.58 -26.09
N TRP A 222 -4.07 2.14 -24.82
CA TRP A 222 -4.25 0.73 -24.48
C TRP A 222 -5.66 0.25 -24.86
N PRO A 223 -5.82 -0.86 -25.61
CA PRO A 223 -7.13 -1.28 -26.11
C PRO A 223 -8.10 -1.67 -24.97
N PRO A 224 -9.31 -1.09 -24.91
CA PRO A 224 -10.30 -1.46 -23.90
C PRO A 224 -10.64 -2.96 -23.85
N PRO A 225 -10.80 -3.69 -24.99
CA PRO A 225 -11.06 -5.12 -24.97
C PRO A 225 -9.92 -5.96 -24.37
N GLU A 226 -8.67 -5.48 -24.43
CA GLU A 226 -7.53 -6.14 -23.80
C GLU A 226 -7.49 -5.85 -22.30
N SER A 227 -7.91 -4.66 -21.87
CA SER A 227 -8.00 -4.31 -20.44
C SER A 227 -8.88 -5.29 -19.66
N ALA A 228 -10.00 -5.72 -20.24
CA ALA A 228 -10.93 -6.66 -19.62
C ALA A 228 -10.34 -8.08 -19.42
N LYS A 229 -9.20 -8.39 -20.05
CA LYS A 229 -8.50 -9.67 -19.89
C LYS A 229 -7.46 -9.63 -18.78
N LEU A 230 -7.08 -8.45 -18.31
CA LEU A 230 -6.04 -8.27 -17.29
C LEU A 230 -6.64 -8.36 -15.88
N ASN A 231 -5.82 -8.15 -14.84
CA ASN A 231 -6.33 -8.03 -13.47
C ASN A 231 -7.01 -6.67 -13.33
N VAL A 232 -8.29 -6.67 -12.97
CA VAL A 232 -9.11 -5.47 -12.81
C VAL A 232 -9.50 -5.33 -11.35
N GLY A 233 -9.21 -4.16 -10.78
CA GLY A 233 -9.55 -3.85 -9.40
C GLY A 233 -11.05 -3.62 -9.20
N PRO A 234 -11.54 -3.65 -7.96
CA PRO A 234 -12.92 -3.32 -7.61
C PRO A 234 -13.34 -1.99 -8.23
N ASN A 235 -14.56 -1.90 -8.77
CA ASN A 235 -15.11 -0.70 -9.41
C ASN A 235 -14.23 -0.10 -10.54
N ASN A 236 -13.40 -0.92 -11.21
CA ASN A 236 -12.42 -0.47 -12.20
C ASN A 236 -11.44 0.58 -11.63
N SER A 237 -11.06 0.45 -10.36
CA SER A 237 -10.11 1.34 -9.68
C SER A 237 -8.68 1.24 -10.23
N PHE A 238 -8.31 0.08 -10.76
CA PHE A 238 -7.04 -0.16 -11.42
C PHE A 238 -7.12 -1.30 -12.45
N VAL A 239 -6.14 -1.35 -13.35
CA VAL A 239 -5.91 -2.46 -14.28
C VAL A 239 -4.42 -2.75 -14.34
N TRP A 240 -4.03 -4.01 -14.25
CA TRP A 240 -2.63 -4.39 -14.40
C TRP A 240 -2.42 -5.79 -14.98
N GLY A 241 -1.31 -5.98 -15.69
CA GLY A 241 -0.87 -7.29 -16.13
C GLY A 241 0.21 -7.22 -17.19
N LYS A 242 0.80 -8.37 -17.51
CA LYS A 242 1.84 -8.46 -18.52
C LYS A 242 1.25 -8.32 -19.91
N VAL A 243 1.82 -7.45 -20.71
CA VAL A 243 1.36 -7.11 -22.06
C VAL A 243 2.49 -7.10 -23.06
N GLU A 244 2.14 -7.22 -24.34
CA GLU A 244 2.98 -6.87 -25.47
C GLU A 244 2.33 -5.72 -26.24
N VAL A 245 3.11 -4.71 -26.58
CA VAL A 245 2.63 -3.51 -27.28
C VAL A 245 3.49 -3.23 -28.49
N THR A 246 2.86 -2.83 -29.59
CA THR A 246 3.52 -2.09 -30.67
C THR A 246 3.11 -0.63 -30.57
N ALA A 247 4.07 0.27 -30.41
CA ALA A 247 3.81 1.67 -30.14
C ALA A 247 4.85 2.57 -30.80
N THR A 248 4.45 3.81 -31.11
CA THR A 248 5.40 4.88 -31.43
C THR A 248 6.04 5.35 -30.13
N PHE A 249 7.37 5.30 -30.07
CA PHE A 249 8.14 5.75 -28.91
C PHE A 249 8.58 7.20 -29.07
N GLN A 250 8.43 8.00 -28.02
CA GLN A 250 8.89 9.38 -27.94
C GLN A 250 9.71 9.59 -26.68
N SER A 251 10.79 10.37 -26.77
CA SER A 251 11.68 10.68 -25.65
C SER A 251 12.09 12.14 -25.60
N GLY A 252 12.55 12.59 -24.42
CA GLY A 252 12.99 13.97 -24.19
C GLY A 252 11.87 14.97 -23.94
N GLY A 253 10.64 14.49 -23.74
CA GLY A 253 9.47 15.30 -23.38
C GLY A 253 9.17 15.28 -21.89
N ALA A 254 8.06 15.95 -21.53
CA ALA A 254 7.45 15.90 -20.20
C ALA A 254 6.03 15.34 -20.39
N PHE A 255 5.88 14.04 -20.19
CA PHE A 255 4.67 13.27 -20.46
C PHE A 255 3.96 12.85 -19.17
N GLY A 256 2.70 12.44 -19.34
CA GLY A 256 1.85 11.99 -18.24
C GLY A 256 1.44 13.09 -17.27
N LYS A 257 0.88 12.67 -16.14
CA LYS A 257 0.44 13.59 -15.10
C LYS A 257 1.59 14.48 -14.64
N ASP A 258 1.35 15.80 -14.68
CA ASP A 258 2.26 16.86 -14.26
C ASP A 258 3.64 16.82 -14.95
N GLY A 259 3.74 16.14 -16.11
CA GLY A 259 4.98 16.03 -16.88
C GLY A 259 6.06 15.12 -16.26
N ALA A 260 5.67 14.19 -15.38
CA ALA A 260 6.59 13.37 -14.59
C ALA A 260 7.45 12.38 -15.41
N TYR A 261 7.07 12.07 -16.65
CA TYR A 261 7.73 11.03 -17.46
C TYR A 261 8.53 11.61 -18.62
N LYS A 262 9.76 11.13 -18.80
CA LYS A 262 10.67 11.60 -19.86
C LYS A 262 10.40 10.98 -21.24
N SER A 263 9.64 9.89 -21.25
CA SER A 263 9.36 9.10 -22.45
C SER A 263 7.90 8.65 -22.46
N GLN A 264 7.37 8.44 -23.66
CA GLN A 264 6.01 8.00 -23.92
C GLN A 264 5.99 6.88 -24.98
N LEU A 265 5.02 5.98 -24.83
CA LEU A 265 4.57 5.03 -25.84
C LEU A 265 3.14 5.38 -26.24
N THR A 266 2.92 5.63 -27.53
CA THR A 266 1.57 5.75 -28.10
C THR A 266 1.28 4.48 -28.88
N ILE A 267 0.33 3.68 -28.40
CA ILE A 267 0.01 2.38 -29.00
C ILE A 267 -0.53 2.60 -30.41
N VAL A 268 0.02 1.84 -31.36
CA VAL A 268 -0.53 1.75 -32.70
C VAL A 268 -1.87 1.03 -32.61
N ASP A 269 -2.91 1.61 -33.19
CA ASP A 269 -4.29 1.16 -33.00
C ASP A 269 -4.47 -0.36 -33.16
N GLY A 270 -5.07 -0.99 -32.14
CA GLY A 270 -5.29 -2.43 -32.07
C GLY A 270 -4.03 -3.31 -31.93
N LYS A 271 -2.83 -2.73 -31.71
CA LYS A 271 -1.55 -3.47 -31.58
C LYS A 271 -1.06 -3.63 -30.14
N GLY A 272 -2.00 -3.74 -29.20
CA GLY A 272 -1.73 -4.22 -27.83
C GLY A 272 -2.33 -5.60 -27.64
N ARG A 273 -1.65 -6.48 -26.91
CA ARG A 273 -2.22 -7.77 -26.49
C ARG A 273 -1.81 -8.15 -25.07
N SER A 274 -2.74 -8.74 -24.35
CA SER A 274 -2.52 -9.30 -23.02
C SER A 274 -1.72 -10.61 -23.15
N LEU A 275 -0.64 -10.74 -22.38
CA LEU A 275 0.17 -11.96 -22.31
C LEU A 275 -0.19 -12.82 -21.09
N GLU A 276 -0.80 -12.20 -20.09
CA GLU A 276 -1.37 -12.87 -18.92
C GLU A 276 -2.86 -12.50 -18.85
N THR A 277 -3.71 -13.50 -18.59
CA THR A 277 -5.10 -13.25 -18.19
C THR A 277 -5.17 -13.07 -16.69
N GLY A 278 -5.94 -12.07 -16.24
CA GLY A 278 -6.29 -11.87 -14.84
C GLY A 278 -6.97 -13.10 -14.25
N LYS A 279 -6.79 -13.32 -12.95
CA LYS A 279 -7.50 -14.35 -12.19
C LYS A 279 -8.78 -13.82 -11.59
#